data_AF-A0A6I9MU02-F1
#
_entry.id   AF-A0A6I9MU02-F1
#
_cell.length_a   1.000
_cell.length_b   1.000
_cell.length_c   1.000
_cell.angle_alpha   90.00
_cell.angle_beta   90.00
_cell.angle_gamma   90.00
#
_symmetry.space_group_name_H-M   'P 1'
#
loop_
_entity.id
_entity.type
_entity.pdbx_description
1 polymer ?
#
loop_
_entity_poly.entity_id
_entity_poly.type
_entity_poly.pdbx_seq_one_letter_code
_entity_poly.pdbx_strand_id
1 'polypeptide(L)'
;LFLHFTRPFFVSVALFSSHVYSPSIFQDNKGFGLGDLVWGKIKGFSWWPGIVVTWRATGKRQASHGMRWLQWFGDGKFSEVSADKLDSITAFPKFFSQPSYTKLASYRRAIFQALEVSVDVWKKHLVVT
;
A
#
# COMPACT_ATOMS: atom_id res chain seq x y z
N LEU A 1 31.15 14.57 -8.76
CA LEU A 1 30.93 13.16 -8.38
C LEU A 1 29.58 13.06 -7.65
N PHE A 2 28.47 13.12 -8.38
CA PHE A 2 27.13 12.88 -7.82
C PHE A 2 26.56 11.68 -8.57
N LEU A 3 26.53 10.53 -7.90
CA LEU A 3 26.01 9.30 -8.44
C LEU A 3 24.50 9.44 -8.64
N HIS A 4 24.10 9.39 -9.90
CA HIS A 4 22.72 9.30 -10.34
C HIS A 4 22.17 7.94 -9.90
N PHE A 5 21.57 7.88 -8.71
CA PHE A 5 20.84 6.68 -8.28
C PHE A 5 19.52 6.66 -9.05
N THR A 6 19.49 5.95 -10.16
CA THR A 6 18.25 5.57 -10.84
C THR A 6 17.43 4.70 -9.89
N ARG A 7 16.57 5.32 -9.07
CA ARG A 7 15.48 4.64 -8.35
C ARG A 7 14.21 4.75 -9.20
N PRO A 8 13.93 3.79 -10.09
CA PRO A 8 12.70 3.83 -10.91
C PRO A 8 11.41 3.83 -10.10
N PHE A 9 11.46 3.48 -8.80
CA PHE A 9 10.29 3.49 -7.92
C PHE A 9 9.90 4.90 -7.41
N PHE A 10 10.89 5.79 -7.22
CA PHE A 10 10.68 7.08 -6.56
C PHE A 10 9.96 8.09 -7.46
N VAL A 11 10.24 8.04 -8.77
CA VAL A 11 9.61 8.90 -9.78
C VAL A 11 8.14 8.53 -10.01
N SER A 12 7.79 7.25 -9.88
CA SER A 12 6.40 6.79 -10.07
C SER A 12 5.47 7.36 -8.99
N VAL A 13 5.81 7.20 -7.70
CA VAL A 13 5.00 7.73 -6.59
C VAL A 13 4.86 9.26 -6.62
N ALA A 14 5.90 9.99 -7.01
CA ALA A 14 5.86 11.45 -7.08
C ALA A 14 4.96 11.99 -8.22
N LEU A 15 4.94 11.33 -9.38
CA LEU A 15 4.02 11.68 -10.47
C LEU A 15 2.57 11.25 -10.20
N PHE A 16 2.36 10.21 -9.37
CA PHE A 16 1.04 9.93 -8.81
C PHE A 16 0.60 11.00 -7.80
N SER A 17 1.51 11.67 -7.10
CA SER A 17 1.20 12.60 -6.01
C SER A 17 0.40 13.84 -6.44
N SER A 18 0.49 14.32 -7.68
CA SER A 18 -0.25 15.53 -8.10
C SER A 18 -1.72 15.26 -8.45
N HIS A 19 -2.10 14.01 -8.71
CA HIS A 19 -3.48 13.62 -9.07
C HIS A 19 -4.16 12.69 -8.05
N VAL A 20 -3.46 12.27 -6.97
CA VAL A 20 -3.97 11.27 -6.00
C VAL A 20 -4.58 11.88 -4.74
N TYR A 21 -4.43 13.18 -4.49
CA TYR A 21 -5.10 13.88 -3.38
C TYR A 21 -6.52 14.37 -3.74
N SER A 22 -7.32 13.59 -4.50
CA SER A 22 -8.77 13.86 -4.58
C SER A 22 -9.48 13.13 -3.44
N PRO A 23 -10.28 13.80 -2.59
CA PRO A 23 -11.00 13.13 -1.51
C PRO A 23 -11.96 12.09 -2.08
N SER A 24 -11.77 10.84 -1.66
CA SER A 24 -12.71 9.72 -1.73
C SER A 24 -13.34 9.38 -3.10
N ILE A 25 -12.65 8.58 -3.92
CA ILE A 25 -13.34 7.76 -4.96
C ILE A 25 -14.26 6.72 -4.30
N PHE A 26 -13.99 6.35 -3.05
CA PHE A 26 -14.80 5.41 -2.28
C PHE A 26 -15.73 6.18 -1.33
N GLN A 27 -17.00 6.35 -1.71
CA GLN A 27 -18.06 6.91 -0.86
C GLN A 27 -19.01 5.81 -0.33
N ASP A 28 -18.44 4.76 0.26
CA ASP A 28 -19.20 3.63 0.83
C ASP A 28 -19.12 3.57 2.37
N ASN A 29 -18.49 4.56 3.01
CA ASN A 29 -18.27 4.64 4.47
C ASN A 29 -17.57 3.40 5.07
N LYS A 30 -16.88 2.60 4.25
CA LYS A 30 -16.16 1.39 4.68
C LYS A 30 -14.69 1.64 5.08
N GLY A 31 -14.28 2.92 5.14
CA GLY A 31 -12.90 3.31 5.46
C GLY A 31 -11.92 3.07 4.31
N PHE A 32 -10.64 3.36 4.51
CA PHE A 32 -9.54 3.12 3.56
C PHE A 32 -9.68 3.87 2.22
N GLY A 33 -9.08 5.05 2.15
CA GLY A 33 -8.98 5.90 0.96
C GLY A 33 -7.79 5.54 0.07
N LEU A 34 -7.70 6.21 -1.08
CA LEU A 34 -6.55 6.07 -1.98
C LEU A 34 -5.26 6.49 -1.28
N GLY A 35 -4.19 5.71 -1.45
CA GLY A 35 -2.90 5.97 -0.82
C GLY A 35 -2.77 5.44 0.61
N ASP A 36 -3.86 4.97 1.22
CA ASP A 36 -3.81 4.39 2.56
C ASP A 36 -2.94 3.13 2.55
N LEU A 37 -1.99 3.10 3.47
CA LEU A 37 -1.14 1.95 3.74
C LEU A 37 -1.89 0.99 4.67
N VAL A 38 -2.02 -0.26 4.26
CA VAL A 38 -2.86 -1.24 4.95
C VAL A 38 -2.16 -2.59 5.09
N TRP A 39 -2.58 -3.33 6.10
CA TRP A 39 -2.49 -4.78 6.12
C TRP A 39 -3.69 -5.36 5.40
N GLY A 40 -3.48 -6.30 4.49
CA GLY A 40 -4.57 -7.00 3.81
C GLY A 40 -4.48 -8.52 3.99
N LYS A 41 -5.65 -9.15 4.09
CA LYS A 41 -5.77 -10.61 4.24
C LYS A 41 -6.36 -11.29 3.01
N ILE A 42 -5.58 -12.17 2.41
CA ILE A 42 -6.03 -13.11 1.37
C ILE A 42 -5.93 -14.57 1.84
N LYS A 43 -6.68 -15.46 1.18
CA LYS A 43 -6.70 -16.90 1.52
C LYS A 43 -5.34 -17.52 1.19
N GLY A 44 -4.80 -18.34 2.10
CA GLY A 44 -3.54 -19.06 1.90
C GLY A 44 -2.25 -18.29 2.22
N PHE A 45 -2.32 -17.01 2.59
CA PHE A 45 -1.14 -16.19 2.92
C PHE A 45 -1.26 -15.57 4.32
N SER A 46 -0.15 -15.16 4.93
CA SER A 46 -0.17 -14.26 6.09
C SER A 46 -0.82 -12.93 5.74
N TRP A 47 -1.14 -12.11 6.76
CA TRP A 47 -1.43 -10.70 6.53
C TRP A 47 -0.23 -10.04 5.84
N TRP A 48 -0.50 -9.31 4.76
CA TRP A 48 0.53 -8.76 3.88
C TRP A 48 0.36 -7.25 3.73
N PRO A 49 1.43 -6.46 3.70
CA PRO A 49 1.31 -5.01 3.55
C PRO A 49 1.01 -4.63 2.09
N GLY A 50 0.16 -3.61 1.91
CA GLY A 50 -0.17 -3.05 0.61
C GLY A 50 -0.59 -1.58 0.70
N ILE A 51 -0.86 -0.99 -0.46
CA ILE A 51 -1.38 0.37 -0.59
C ILE A 51 -2.68 0.35 -1.39
N VAL A 52 -3.67 1.12 -0.95
CA VAL A 52 -4.94 1.28 -1.67
C VAL A 52 -4.73 2.11 -2.93
N VAL A 53 -5.15 1.58 -4.07
CA VAL A 53 -4.99 2.21 -5.39
C VAL A 53 -6.32 2.35 -6.11
N THR A 54 -6.35 3.21 -7.13
CA THR A 54 -7.50 3.35 -8.01
C THR A 54 -7.56 2.17 -9.00
N TRP A 55 -8.76 1.78 -9.42
CA TRP A 55 -8.95 0.76 -10.46
C TRP A 55 -8.25 1.12 -11.77
N ARG A 56 -8.05 2.41 -12.05
CA ARG A 56 -7.34 2.88 -13.25
C ARG A 56 -5.88 2.42 -13.27
N ALA A 57 -5.25 2.35 -12.09
CA ALA A 57 -3.87 1.89 -11.96
C ALA A 57 -3.72 0.39 -12.21
N THR A 58 -4.82 -0.38 -12.07
CA THR A 58 -4.81 -1.83 -12.28
C THR A 58 -5.15 -2.21 -13.72
N GLY A 59 -5.69 -1.29 -14.52
CA GLY A 59 -6.23 -1.57 -15.85
C GLY A 59 -7.47 -2.49 -15.83
N LYS A 60 -8.15 -2.60 -14.66
CA LYS A 60 -9.31 -3.49 -14.46
C LYS A 60 -10.58 -2.71 -14.16
N ARG A 61 -11.69 -3.41 -13.94
CA ARG A 61 -12.96 -2.81 -13.53
C ARG A 61 -12.86 -2.09 -12.18
N GLN A 62 -13.79 -1.15 -11.97
CA GLN A 62 -14.02 -0.55 -10.67
C GLN A 62 -14.25 -1.63 -9.60
N ALA A 63 -13.75 -1.37 -8.39
CA ALA A 63 -13.98 -2.25 -7.26
C ALA A 63 -15.47 -2.32 -6.93
N SER A 64 -15.96 -3.50 -6.58
CA SER A 64 -17.33 -3.68 -6.09
C SER A 64 -17.52 -2.91 -4.78
N HIS A 65 -18.78 -2.61 -4.44
CA HIS A 65 -19.10 -1.92 -3.20
C HIS A 65 -18.48 -2.62 -1.97
N GLY A 66 -17.80 -1.87 -1.10
CA GLY A 66 -17.09 -2.41 0.06
C GLY A 66 -15.76 -3.12 -0.25
N MET A 67 -15.28 -3.09 -1.50
CA MET A 67 -13.98 -3.61 -1.90
C MET A 67 -12.98 -2.48 -2.17
N ARG A 68 -11.69 -2.80 -2.05
CA ARG A 68 -10.57 -1.92 -2.39
C ARG A 68 -9.63 -2.65 -3.33
N TRP A 69 -9.13 -1.92 -4.34
CA TRP A 69 -7.97 -2.38 -5.08
C TRP A 69 -6.72 -2.09 -4.26
N LEU A 70 -5.93 -3.12 -4.02
CA LEU A 70 -4.62 -3.01 -3.39
C LEU A 70 -3.53 -3.31 -4.40
N GLN A 71 -2.44 -2.57 -4.30
CA GLN A 71 -1.14 -3.01 -4.79
C GLN A 71 -0.33 -3.57 -3.62
N TRP A 72 0.16 -4.80 -3.74
CA TRP A 72 0.95 -5.45 -2.70
C TRP A 72 2.41 -5.00 -2.74
N PHE A 73 2.98 -4.70 -1.58
CA PHE A 73 4.42 -4.52 -1.48
C PHE A 73 5.16 -5.86 -1.68
N GLY A 74 6.38 -5.78 -2.19
CA GLY A 74 7.21 -6.93 -2.53
C GLY A 74 7.18 -7.24 -4.02
N ASP A 75 6.01 -7.63 -4.56
CA ASP A 75 5.86 -8.06 -5.96
C ASP A 75 5.04 -7.10 -6.83
N GLY A 76 4.37 -6.10 -6.25
CA GLY A 76 3.61 -5.09 -6.98
C GLY A 76 2.31 -5.60 -7.60
N LYS A 77 1.86 -6.82 -7.28
CA LYS A 77 0.62 -7.38 -7.83
C LYS A 77 -0.60 -6.66 -7.29
N PHE A 78 -1.67 -6.68 -8.08
CA PHE A 78 -2.94 -6.08 -7.71
C PHE A 78 -3.96 -7.12 -7.26
N SER A 79 -4.75 -6.80 -6.24
CA SER A 79 -5.88 -7.62 -5.81
C SER A 79 -7.04 -6.74 -5.35
N GLU A 80 -8.26 -7.20 -5.61
CA GLU A 80 -9.46 -6.62 -5.04
C GLU A 80 -9.75 -7.33 -3.72
N VAL A 81 -9.82 -6.58 -2.62
CA VAL A 81 -9.95 -7.11 -1.26
C VAL A 81 -11.08 -6.39 -0.53
N SER A 82 -11.88 -7.12 0.24
CA SER A 82 -12.94 -6.54 1.08
C SER A 82 -12.32 -5.64 2.14
N ALA A 83 -12.92 -4.47 2.37
CA ALA A 83 -12.50 -3.53 3.40
C ALA A 83 -12.49 -4.16 4.80
N ASP A 84 -13.38 -5.12 5.07
CA ASP A 84 -13.44 -5.85 6.34
C ASP A 84 -12.24 -6.81 6.54
N LYS A 85 -11.44 -7.04 5.49
CA LYS A 85 -10.20 -7.81 5.51
C LYS A 85 -8.95 -6.93 5.44
N LEU A 86 -9.13 -5.63 5.72
CA LEU A 86 -8.07 -4.65 5.80
C LEU A 86 -7.96 -4.11 7.22
N ASP A 87 -6.76 -3.69 7.57
CA ASP A 87 -6.50 -2.93 8.80
C ASP A 87 -5.37 -1.92 8.52
N SER A 88 -5.26 -0.88 9.34
CA SER A 88 -4.24 0.17 9.16
C SER A 88 -2.83 -0.41 9.26
N ILE A 89 -1.89 0.05 8.44
CA ILE A 89 -0.47 -0.35 8.55
C ILE A 89 0.10 -0.13 9.95
N THR A 90 -0.45 0.83 10.71
CA THR A 90 -0.05 1.14 12.08
C THR A 90 -0.35 0.01 13.08
N ALA A 91 -1.25 -0.92 12.77
CA ALA A 91 -1.53 -2.12 13.55
C ALA A 91 -0.43 -3.20 13.40
N PHE A 92 0.84 -2.78 13.28
CA PHE A 92 1.99 -3.64 12.98
C PHE A 92 2.14 -4.82 13.97
N PRO A 93 2.07 -4.63 15.31
CA PRO A 93 2.24 -5.75 16.24
C PRO A 93 1.18 -6.85 16.10
N LYS A 94 -0.01 -6.50 15.58
CA LYS A 94 -1.14 -7.41 15.41
C LYS A 94 -1.01 -8.30 14.17
N PHE A 95 -0.45 -7.77 13.08
CA PHE A 95 -0.47 -8.43 11.78
C PHE A 95 0.89 -8.85 11.24
N PHE A 96 1.97 -8.34 11.82
CA PHE A 96 3.31 -8.80 11.48
C PHE A 96 3.48 -10.28 11.81
N SER A 97 3.96 -11.05 10.84
CA SER A 97 4.18 -12.49 10.97
C SER A 97 5.67 -12.79 11.06
N GLN A 98 6.17 -13.02 12.28
CA GLN A 98 7.56 -13.44 12.51
C GLN A 98 7.94 -14.70 11.72
N PRO A 99 7.12 -15.78 11.64
CA PRO A 99 7.46 -16.95 10.84
C PRO A 99 7.65 -16.65 9.36
N SER A 100 6.77 -15.83 8.77
CA SER A 100 6.87 -15.41 7.37
C SER A 100 8.06 -14.50 7.16
N TYR A 101 8.37 -13.61 8.10
CA TYR A 101 9.54 -12.76 8.04
C TYR A 101 10.84 -13.57 8.06
N THR A 102 10.93 -14.64 8.84
CA THR A 102 12.11 -15.50 8.86
C THR A 102 12.24 -16.33 7.57
N LYS A 103 11.13 -16.90 7.07
CA LYS A 103 11.16 -17.87 5.97
C LYS A 103 11.09 -17.26 4.57
N LEU A 104 10.37 -16.16 4.39
CA LEU A 104 10.00 -15.63 3.08
C LEU A 104 10.76 -14.33 2.79
N ALA A 105 11.71 -14.39 1.84
CA ALA A 105 12.41 -13.20 1.36
C ALA A 105 11.44 -12.15 0.77
N SER A 106 10.37 -12.61 0.13
CA SER A 106 9.30 -11.74 -0.39
C SER A 106 8.60 -10.97 0.72
N TYR A 107 8.34 -11.59 1.87
CA TYR A 107 7.70 -10.92 3.01
C TYR A 107 8.63 -9.85 3.59
N ARG A 108 9.92 -10.15 3.77
CA ARG A 108 10.91 -9.16 4.24
C ARG A 108 10.98 -7.95 3.31
N ARG A 109 11.02 -8.19 2.00
CA ARG A 109 11.00 -7.12 0.99
C ARG A 109 9.72 -6.28 1.08
N ALA A 110 8.56 -6.93 1.25
CA ALA A 110 7.29 -6.25 1.36
C ALA A 110 7.23 -5.34 2.60
N ILE A 111 7.70 -5.82 3.75
CA ILE A 111 7.78 -5.03 4.98
C ILE A 111 8.72 -3.84 4.81
N PHE A 112 9.91 -4.04 4.24
CA PHE A 112 10.86 -2.95 4.00
C PHE A 112 10.26 -1.84 3.13
N GLN A 113 9.63 -2.21 2.01
CA GLN A 113 9.00 -1.24 1.12
C GLN A 113 7.85 -0.49 1.80
N ALA A 114 7.01 -1.18 2.58
CA ALA A 114 5.93 -0.54 3.31
C ALA A 114 6.43 0.48 4.35
N LEU A 115 7.52 0.15 5.05
CA LEU A 115 8.15 1.06 6.03
C LEU A 115 8.80 2.26 5.34
N GLU A 116 9.51 2.05 4.22
CA GLU A 116 10.13 3.12 3.43
C GLU A 116 9.08 4.15 2.98
N VAL A 117 7.96 3.68 2.42
CA VAL A 117 6.85 4.56 2.00
C VAL A 117 6.19 5.24 3.20
N SER A 118 5.99 4.53 4.33
CA SER A 118 5.40 5.12 5.55
C SER A 118 6.24 6.29 6.06
N VAL A 119 7.57 6.14 6.08
CA VAL A 119 8.49 7.19 6.49
C VAL A 119 8.45 8.38 5.54
N ASP A 120 8.38 8.14 4.23
CA ASP A 120 8.32 9.21 3.23
C ASP A 120 7.00 10.00 3.32
N VAL A 121 5.88 9.33 3.58
CA VAL A 121 4.58 9.98 3.83
C VAL A 121 4.65 10.85 5.09
N TRP A 122 5.22 10.33 6.19
CA TRP A 122 5.37 11.08 7.43
C TRP A 122 6.27 12.32 7.24
N LYS A 123 7.44 12.16 6.60
CA LYS A 123 8.35 13.28 6.33
C LYS A 123 7.69 14.41 5.55
N LYS A 124 6.89 14.09 4.52
CA LYS A 124 6.14 15.10 3.77
C LYS A 124 5.14 15.84 4.64
N HIS A 125 4.48 15.16 5.57
CA HIS A 125 3.54 15.81 6.48
C HIS A 125 4.24 16.81 7.42
N LEU A 126 5.41 16.45 7.97
CA LEU A 126 6.21 17.33 8.83
C LEU A 126 6.77 18.57 8.14
N VAL A 127 7.00 18.53 6.83
CA VAL A 127 7.53 19.67 6.06
C VAL A 127 6.41 20.64 5.63
N VAL A 128 5.15 20.21 5.71
CA VAL A 128 3.97 21.02 5.34
C VAL A 128 3.31 21.66 6.57
N THR A 129 3.78 21.35 7.78
CA THR A 129 3.34 21.96 9.05
C THR A 129 4.36 22.98 9.54
#